data_AF-A0A6I2F9W7-F1
#
_entry.id   AF-A0A6I2F9W7-F1
#
_cell.length_a   1.000
_cell.length_b   1.000
_cell.length_c   1.000
_cell.angle_alpha   90.00
_cell.angle_beta   90.00
_cell.angle_gamma   90.00
#
_symmetry.space_group_name_H-M   'P 1'
#
loop_
_entity.id
_entity.type
_entity.pdbx_description
1 polymer ?
#
loop_
_entity_poly.entity_id
_entity_poly.type
_entity_poly.pdbx_seq_one_letter_code
_entity_poly.pdbx_strand_id
1 'polypeptide(L)'
;MHLFERDEPSTRWISVVFLQGDEAEELLDLIDREGPISAIYRLSDHDDGDATVEAALEAGYVYDKVPAGSTDHTIEPFGSPYALTYSDTFGYVSLLRRYEPAPEPSRAVHAPFEPLADPATNALRAPTVPSGARSRASHAVAL
;
A
#
# COMPACT_ATOMS: atom_id res chain seq x y z
N MET A 1 -16.40 -3.07 27.94
CA MET A 1 -15.15 -3.77 27.59
C MET A 1 -14.97 -3.60 26.10
N HIS A 2 -14.23 -2.59 25.66
CA HIS A 2 -13.90 -2.43 24.24
C HIS A 2 -12.73 -3.37 23.96
N LEU A 3 -12.98 -4.40 23.15
CA LEU A 3 -11.93 -5.14 22.47
C LEU A 3 -11.29 -4.14 21.53
N PHE A 4 -10.05 -3.75 21.82
CA PHE A 4 -9.15 -3.38 20.74
C PHE A 4 -8.93 -4.68 19.98
N GLU A 5 -9.80 -4.99 19.01
CA GLU A 5 -9.33 -5.70 17.84
C GLU A 5 -8.19 -4.84 17.33
N ARG A 6 -6.96 -5.26 17.62
CA ARG A 6 -5.85 -4.77 16.84
C ARG A 6 -6.24 -5.14 15.42
N ASP A 7 -6.43 -4.15 14.56
CA ASP A 7 -6.20 -4.30 13.12
C ASP A 7 -4.73 -4.73 12.99
N GLU A 8 -4.41 -5.96 13.38
CA GLU A 8 -3.20 -6.62 12.94
C GLU A 8 -3.34 -6.62 11.43
N PRO A 9 -2.36 -6.07 10.67
CA PRO A 9 -2.45 -6.05 9.23
C PRO A 9 -2.67 -7.50 8.80
N SER A 10 -3.84 -7.78 8.23
CA SER A 10 -4.16 -9.11 7.74
C SER A 10 -3.08 -9.44 6.74
N THR A 11 -2.20 -10.41 7.02
CA THR A 11 -1.10 -10.75 6.12
C THR A 11 -1.66 -11.01 4.73
N ARG A 12 -1.29 -10.17 3.76
CA ARG A 12 -1.72 -10.28 2.37
C ARG A 12 -0.64 -10.95 1.54
N TRP A 13 -1.02 -11.32 0.34
CA TRP A 13 -0.15 -11.92 -0.67
C TRP A 13 -0.20 -11.08 -1.92
N ILE A 14 0.94 -10.82 -2.51
CA ILE A 14 1.05 -10.25 -3.86
C ILE A 14 1.48 -11.35 -4.84
N SER A 15 1.04 -11.26 -6.09
CA SER A 15 1.63 -12.08 -7.15
C SER A 15 3.00 -11.52 -7.55
N VAL A 16 4.03 -12.35 -7.50
CA VAL A 16 5.36 -12.03 -8.04
C VAL A 16 5.42 -12.42 -9.51
N VAL A 17 4.95 -13.64 -9.81
CA VAL A 17 4.89 -14.16 -11.18
C VAL A 17 3.72 -15.13 -11.30
N PHE A 18 3.13 -15.17 -12.49
CA PHE A 18 2.12 -16.13 -12.89
C PHE A 18 2.48 -16.60 -14.30
N LEU A 19 2.77 -17.89 -14.44
CA LEU A 19 3.10 -18.53 -15.71
C LEU A 19 1.99 -19.52 -16.06
N GLN A 20 1.65 -19.62 -17.35
CA GLN A 20 0.62 -20.53 -17.84
C GLN A 20 0.98 -21.09 -19.21
N GLY A 21 0.53 -22.32 -19.50
CA GLY A 21 0.78 -22.99 -20.78
C GLY A 21 2.27 -23.29 -20.94
N ASP A 22 2.80 -23.01 -22.13
CA ASP A 22 4.20 -23.30 -22.49
C ASP A 22 5.21 -22.64 -21.52
N GLU A 23 4.88 -21.48 -20.95
CA GLU A 23 5.74 -20.80 -19.96
C GLU A 23 5.78 -21.53 -18.62
N ALA A 24 4.70 -22.23 -18.26
CA ALA A 24 4.62 -23.02 -17.03
C ALA A 24 5.20 -24.43 -17.20
N GLU A 25 5.22 -24.97 -18.43
CA GLU A 25 5.62 -26.35 -18.72
C GLU A 25 7.02 -26.66 -18.17
N GLU A 26 8.01 -25.78 -18.41
CA GLU A 26 9.37 -25.97 -17.88
C GLU A 26 9.40 -26.02 -16.35
N LEU A 27 8.56 -25.22 -15.69
CA LEU A 27 8.49 -25.18 -14.23
C LEU A 27 7.73 -26.39 -13.67
N LEU A 28 6.68 -26.86 -14.33
CA LEU A 28 5.97 -28.08 -13.93
C LEU A 28 6.89 -29.31 -14.05
N ASP A 29 7.64 -29.43 -15.14
CA ASP A 29 8.67 -30.47 -15.31
C ASP A 29 9.77 -30.39 -14.24
N LEU A 30 10.16 -29.17 -13.84
CA LEU A 30 11.10 -28.96 -12.73
C LEU A 30 10.51 -29.43 -11.40
N ILE A 31 9.23 -29.11 -11.13
CA ILE A 31 8.53 -29.51 -9.92
C ILE A 31 8.45 -31.04 -9.83
N ASP A 32 8.13 -31.72 -10.94
CA ASP A 32 8.06 -33.18 -10.98
C ASP A 32 9.42 -33.86 -10.74
N ARG A 33 10.50 -33.27 -11.27
CA ARG A 33 11.85 -33.83 -11.17
C ARG A 33 12.55 -33.52 -9.85
N GLU A 34 12.39 -32.31 -9.34
CA GLU A 34 13.22 -31.75 -8.26
C GLU A 34 12.40 -31.23 -7.07
N GLY A 35 11.08 -31.15 -7.23
CA GLY A 35 10.15 -30.71 -6.20
C GLY A 35 9.83 -29.21 -6.26
N PRO A 36 8.76 -28.79 -5.56
CA PRO A 36 8.25 -27.42 -5.63
C PRO A 36 9.19 -26.37 -5.02
N ILE A 37 10.10 -26.78 -4.14
CA ILE A 37 11.06 -25.86 -3.54
C ILE A 37 12.05 -25.34 -4.60
N SER A 38 12.45 -26.17 -5.56
CA SER A 38 13.30 -25.74 -6.68
C SER A 38 12.62 -24.69 -7.57
N ALA A 39 11.31 -24.83 -7.80
CA ALA A 39 10.53 -23.84 -8.52
C ALA A 39 10.44 -22.50 -7.77
N ILE A 40 10.24 -22.54 -6.44
CA ILE A 40 10.26 -21.32 -5.61
C ILE A 40 11.60 -20.58 -5.75
N TYR A 41 12.73 -21.30 -5.66
CA TYR A 41 14.05 -20.67 -5.82
C TYR A 41 14.20 -20.02 -7.20
N ARG A 42 13.85 -20.73 -8.27
CA ARG A 42 13.97 -20.20 -9.64
C ARG A 42 13.07 -18.99 -9.90
N LEU A 43 11.85 -19.02 -9.38
CA LEU A 43 10.91 -17.90 -9.56
C LEU A 43 11.25 -16.72 -8.67
N SER A 44 11.92 -16.94 -7.53
CA SER A 44 12.31 -15.84 -6.63
C SER A 44 13.31 -14.86 -7.25
N ASP A 45 14.04 -15.27 -8.29
CA ASP A 45 14.92 -14.38 -9.06
C ASP A 45 14.14 -13.28 -9.84
N HIS A 46 12.82 -13.40 -9.94
CA HIS A 46 11.94 -12.39 -10.56
C HIS A 46 11.38 -11.37 -9.56
N ASP A 47 11.65 -11.54 -8.25
CA ASP A 47 11.22 -10.58 -7.24
C ASP A 47 12.27 -9.47 -7.06
N ASP A 48 11.99 -8.30 -7.66
CA ASP A 48 12.80 -7.08 -7.57
C ASP A 48 12.51 -6.27 -6.29
N GLY A 49 11.91 -6.89 -5.27
CA GLY A 49 11.70 -6.26 -3.97
C GLY A 49 10.50 -5.31 -3.99
N ASP A 50 10.75 -4.03 -3.75
CA ASP A 50 9.69 -3.00 -3.66
C ASP A 50 9.06 -2.73 -5.04
N ALA A 51 9.85 -2.83 -6.12
CA ALA A 51 9.33 -2.63 -7.48
C ALA A 51 8.26 -3.67 -7.83
N THR A 52 8.46 -4.94 -7.46
CA THR A 52 7.48 -6.01 -7.64
C THR A 52 6.24 -5.77 -6.78
N VAL A 53 6.40 -5.26 -5.56
CA VAL A 53 5.28 -4.88 -4.70
C VAL A 53 4.44 -3.78 -5.32
N GLU A 54 5.06 -2.68 -5.73
CA GLU A 54 4.36 -1.55 -6.37
C GLU A 54 3.61 -2.00 -7.64
N ALA A 55 4.27 -2.78 -8.50
CA ALA A 55 3.65 -3.30 -9.72
C ALA A 55 2.43 -4.20 -9.42
N ALA A 56 2.53 -5.09 -8.43
CA ALA A 56 1.42 -5.94 -8.03
C ALA A 56 0.25 -5.15 -7.43
N LEU A 57 0.54 -4.12 -6.62
CA LEU A 57 -0.46 -3.22 -6.06
C LEU A 57 -1.18 -2.41 -7.14
N GLU A 58 -0.44 -1.86 -8.12
CA GLU A 58 -1.00 -1.11 -9.25
C GLU A 58 -1.88 -1.99 -10.14
N ALA A 59 -1.44 -3.22 -10.42
CA ALA A 59 -2.19 -4.19 -11.19
C ALA A 59 -3.38 -4.82 -10.41
N GLY A 60 -3.41 -4.67 -9.09
CA GLY A 60 -4.44 -5.25 -8.23
C GLY A 60 -4.28 -6.75 -7.96
N TYR A 61 -3.07 -7.32 -8.17
CA TYR A 61 -2.77 -8.72 -7.88
C TYR A 61 -2.42 -8.94 -6.40
N VAL A 62 -3.37 -8.58 -5.54
CA VAL A 62 -3.26 -8.64 -4.08
C VAL A 62 -4.37 -9.53 -3.53
N TYR A 63 -4.04 -10.40 -2.59
CA TYR A 63 -4.95 -11.41 -2.07
C TYR A 63 -4.87 -11.48 -0.54
N ASP A 64 -6.01 -11.67 0.13
CA ASP A 64 -6.06 -11.83 1.59
C ASP A 64 -5.58 -13.23 2.05
N LYS A 65 -5.49 -14.19 1.13
CA LYS A 65 -4.97 -15.54 1.34
C LYS A 65 -4.34 -16.04 0.05
N VAL A 66 -3.51 -17.07 0.13
CA VAL A 66 -2.97 -17.75 -1.05
C VAL A 66 -4.15 -18.24 -1.93
N PRO A 67 -4.26 -17.77 -3.18
CA PRO A 67 -5.35 -18.18 -4.06
C PRO A 67 -5.12 -19.62 -4.52
N ALA A 68 -6.04 -20.52 -4.19
CA ALA A 68 -5.97 -21.92 -4.57
C ALA A 68 -7.36 -22.46 -4.93
N GLY A 69 -7.44 -23.09 -6.09
CA GLY A 69 -8.58 -23.88 -6.55
C GLY A 69 -8.54 -25.33 -6.03
N SER A 70 -9.58 -26.10 -6.36
CA SER A 70 -9.70 -27.51 -5.93
C SER A 70 -8.68 -28.46 -6.56
N THR A 71 -8.03 -28.03 -7.64
CA THR A 71 -7.05 -28.78 -8.43
C THR A 71 -5.61 -28.37 -8.14
N ASP A 72 -5.43 -27.47 -7.18
CA ASP A 72 -4.17 -26.78 -6.99
C ASP A 72 -3.37 -27.41 -5.87
N HIS A 73 -2.07 -27.50 -6.12
CA HIS A 73 -1.09 -27.78 -5.10
C HIS A 73 -0.63 -26.44 -4.53
N THR A 74 -0.66 -26.30 -3.20
CA THR A 74 -0.20 -25.12 -2.49
C THR A 74 0.97 -25.48 -1.58
N ILE A 75 2.07 -24.74 -1.70
CA ILE A 75 3.29 -24.95 -0.94
C ILE A 75 3.65 -23.65 -0.24
N GLU A 76 3.67 -23.68 1.10
CA GLU A 76 4.08 -22.56 1.94
C GLU A 76 5.23 -23.01 2.84
N PRO A 77 6.50 -22.88 2.39
CA PRO A 77 7.63 -23.31 3.19
C PRO A 77 7.73 -22.50 4.49
N PHE A 78 7.96 -23.18 5.61
CA PHE A 78 8.08 -22.52 6.90
C PHE A 78 9.25 -21.52 6.91
N GLY A 79 8.96 -20.28 7.32
CA GLY A 79 9.95 -19.19 7.34
C GLY A 79 10.27 -18.57 5.98
N SER A 80 9.65 -19.03 4.89
CA SER A 80 9.76 -18.38 3.58
C SER A 80 8.79 -17.20 3.47
N PRO A 81 9.17 -16.09 2.81
CA PRO A 81 8.20 -15.06 2.44
C PRO A 81 7.30 -15.51 1.29
N TYR A 82 7.61 -16.63 0.63
CA TYR A 82 6.92 -17.08 -0.57
C TYR A 82 5.92 -18.21 -0.33
N ALA A 83 4.90 -18.22 -1.19
CA ALA A 83 4.02 -19.37 -1.43
C ALA A 83 4.05 -19.71 -2.92
N LEU A 84 3.92 -21.00 -3.23
CA LEU A 84 3.77 -21.49 -4.59
C LEU A 84 2.39 -22.13 -4.74
N THR A 85 1.70 -21.79 -5.82
CA THR A 85 0.47 -22.48 -6.24
C THR A 85 0.64 -22.97 -7.66
N TYR A 86 0.33 -24.23 -7.92
CA TYR A 86 0.42 -24.79 -9.26
C TYR A 86 -0.68 -25.81 -9.52
N SER A 87 -1.02 -25.99 -10.80
CA SER A 87 -1.96 -27.01 -11.23
C SER A 87 -1.49 -27.64 -12.53
N ASP A 88 -1.22 -28.94 -12.51
CA ASP A 88 -0.92 -29.71 -13.72
C ASP A 88 -2.14 -29.81 -14.64
N THR A 89 -3.34 -29.76 -14.06
CA THR A 89 -4.61 -29.85 -14.81
C THR A 89 -4.84 -28.62 -15.69
N PHE A 90 -4.51 -27.43 -15.17
CA PHE A 90 -4.68 -26.16 -15.88
C PHE A 90 -3.37 -25.57 -16.42
N GLY A 91 -2.25 -26.25 -16.19
CA GLY A 91 -0.93 -25.90 -16.71
C GLY A 91 -0.45 -24.53 -16.25
N TYR A 92 -0.48 -24.25 -14.94
CA TYR A 92 0.04 -22.99 -14.41
C TYR A 92 0.88 -23.15 -13.15
N VAL A 93 1.73 -22.15 -12.92
CA VAL A 93 2.54 -21.97 -11.72
C VAL A 93 2.51 -20.49 -11.32
N SER A 94 2.24 -20.20 -10.05
CA SER A 94 2.30 -18.84 -9.51
C SER A 94 3.14 -18.78 -8.25
N LEU A 95 4.06 -17.83 -8.21
CA LEU A 95 4.77 -17.45 -7.00
C LEU A 95 4.08 -16.23 -6.39
N LEU A 96 3.81 -16.31 -5.08
CA LEU A 96 3.30 -15.21 -4.29
C LEU A 96 4.28 -14.84 -3.19
N ARG A 97 4.30 -13.56 -2.81
CA ARG A 97 5.07 -13.07 -1.67
C ARG A 97 4.15 -12.49 -0.61
N ARG A 98 4.44 -12.80 0.66
CA ARG A 98 3.82 -12.15 1.82
C ARG A 98 4.09 -10.66 1.78
N TYR A 99 3.03 -9.89 1.89
CA TYR A 99 3.04 -8.44 1.92
C TYR A 99 2.26 -7.98 3.15
N GLU A 100 2.93 -7.20 4.00
CA GLU A 100 2.31 -6.50 5.11
C GLU A 100 2.19 -5.03 4.71
N PRO A 101 0.97 -4.51 4.48
CA PRO A 101 0.82 -3.09 4.23
C PRO A 101 1.31 -2.31 5.44
N ALA A 102 2.00 -1.20 5.19
CA ALA A 102 2.31 -0.25 6.25
C ALA A 102 0.99 0.12 6.95
N PRO A 103 0.97 0.23 8.29
CA PRO A 103 -0.23 0.65 8.99
C PRO A 103 -0.67 2.00 8.43
N GLU A 104 -1.88 2.06 7.90
CA GLU A 104 -2.47 3.30 7.41
C GLU A 104 -2.33 4.36 8.51
N PRO A 105 -1.79 5.56 8.22
CA PRO A 105 -1.71 6.61 9.21
C PRO A 105 -3.15 6.89 9.65
N SER A 106 -3.46 6.55 10.91
CA SER A 106 -4.79 6.78 11.48
C SER A 106 -5.18 8.21 11.15
N ARG A 107 -6.24 8.39 10.36
CA ARG A 107 -6.73 9.72 10.01
C ARG A 107 -7.06 10.40 11.33
N ALA A 108 -6.16 11.26 11.80
CA ALA A 108 -6.40 12.04 13.00
C ALA A 108 -7.68 12.82 12.72
N VAL A 109 -8.75 12.47 13.41
CA VAL A 109 -9.97 13.26 13.39
C VAL A 109 -9.56 14.59 13.97
N HIS A 110 -9.40 15.60 13.12
CA HIS A 110 -9.24 16.97 13.57
C HIS A 110 -10.49 17.29 14.40
N ALA A 111 -10.36 17.23 15.72
CA ALA A 111 -11.33 17.87 16.59
C ALA A 111 -11.41 19.35 16.15
N PRO A 112 -12.61 19.92 15.97
CA PRO A 112 -12.72 21.35 15.71
C PRO A 112 -11.97 22.09 16.82
N PHE A 113 -10.97 22.87 16.44
CA PHE A 113 -10.38 23.85 17.35
C PHE A 113 -11.48 24.89 17.60
N GLU A 114 -12.20 24.77 18.71
CA GLU A 114 -13.03 25.87 19.20
C GLU A 114 -12.07 26.99 19.62
N PRO A 115 -12.07 28.16 18.97
CA PRO A 115 -11.31 29.29 19.46
C PRO A 115 -11.90 29.68 20.81
N LEU A 116 -11.08 29.67 21.85
CA LEU A 116 -11.45 30.21 23.15
C LEU A 116 -11.87 31.67 22.93
N ALA A 117 -13.15 31.99 23.16
CA ALA A 117 -13.63 33.35 23.08
C ALA A 117 -12.95 34.18 24.17
N ASP A 118 -12.11 35.15 23.78
CA ASP A 118 -11.49 36.11 24.70
C ASP A 118 -12.57 36.99 25.38
N PRO A 119 -12.70 36.97 26.72
CA PRO A 119 -13.71 37.76 27.42
C PRO A 119 -13.15 39.13 27.82
N ALA A 120 -12.68 39.93 26.87
CA ALA A 120 -12.34 41.33 27.16
C ALA A 120 -12.17 42.16 25.89
N THR A 121 -13.21 42.89 25.49
CA THR A 121 -13.15 44.33 25.15
C THR A 121 -14.50 44.72 24.56
N ASN A 122 -15.47 44.97 25.45
CA ASN A 122 -16.57 45.87 25.14
C ASN A 122 -16.63 46.92 26.25
N ALA A 123 -15.74 47.91 26.16
CA ALA A 123 -15.85 49.16 26.90
C ALA A 123 -15.01 50.22 26.20
N LEU A 124 -15.61 50.92 25.24
CA LEU A 124 -15.82 52.37 25.30
C LEU A 124 -16.08 52.94 23.90
N ARG A 125 -17.24 53.59 23.83
CA ARG A 125 -17.82 54.27 22.68
C ARG A 125 -17.08 55.60 22.45
N ALA A 126 -16.84 55.89 21.16
CA ALA A 126 -16.33 57.10 20.45
C ALA A 126 -16.75 58.48 21.04
N PRO A 127 -16.22 59.66 20.59
CA PRO A 127 -15.63 60.00 19.27
C PRO A 127 -14.35 60.89 19.35
N THR A 128 -13.62 61.26 18.29
CA THR A 128 -13.89 62.40 17.39
C THR A 128 -12.71 62.53 16.40
N VAL A 129 -12.97 62.80 15.12
CA VAL A 129 -11.97 63.24 14.12
C VAL A 129 -11.74 64.76 14.22
N PRO A 130 -10.53 65.27 13.92
CA PRO A 130 -10.39 65.95 12.63
C PRO A 130 -9.01 65.83 11.92
N SER A 131 -9.11 65.64 10.60
CA SER A 131 -8.43 66.33 9.48
C SER A 131 -7.01 66.93 9.63
N GLY A 132 -6.09 66.53 8.74
CA GLY A 132 -4.87 67.28 8.42
C GLY A 132 -4.03 66.72 7.25
N ALA A 133 -4.23 67.29 6.05
CA ALA A 133 -3.29 67.53 4.93
C ALA A 133 -2.31 66.41 4.45
N ARG A 134 -2.50 65.81 3.26
CA ARG A 134 -2.13 66.24 1.87
C ARG A 134 -0.64 66.08 1.44
N SER A 135 -0.49 65.45 0.26
CA SER A 135 0.64 65.46 -0.72
C SER A 135 1.89 64.62 -0.38
N ARG A 136 2.58 63.94 -1.31
CA ARG A 136 2.66 64.06 -2.78
C ARG A 136 3.26 62.78 -3.41
N ALA A 137 3.12 62.68 -4.73
CA ALA A 137 3.46 61.59 -5.65
C ALA A 137 4.96 61.27 -5.84
N SER A 138 5.24 60.09 -6.42
CA SER A 138 5.96 59.87 -7.70
C SER A 138 6.67 58.48 -7.73
N HIS A 139 6.31 57.59 -8.67
CA HIS A 139 7.07 57.21 -9.90
C HIS A 139 8.25 56.23 -9.61
N ALA A 140 8.60 55.16 -10.34
CA ALA A 140 8.10 54.40 -11.49
C ALA A 140 9.00 53.15 -11.68
N VAL A 141 8.43 52.06 -12.25
CA VAL A 141 8.91 51.22 -13.38
C VAL A 141 10.29 50.52 -13.38
N ALA A 142 10.19 49.20 -13.63
CA ALA A 142 11.01 48.24 -14.41
C ALA A 142 12.47 47.93 -14.03
N LEU A 143 12.75 46.62 -13.92
CA LEU A 143 13.34 45.81 -15.00
C LEU A 143 12.77 44.38 -14.95
#